data_AF-A0A652K9L1-F1
#
_entry.id   AF-A0A652K9L1-F1
#
_cell.length_a   1.000
_cell.length_b   1.000
_cell.length_c   1.000
_cell.angle_alpha   90.00
_cell.angle_beta   90.00
_cell.angle_gamma   90.00
#
_symmetry.space_group_name_H-M   'P 1'
#
loop_
_entity.id
_entity.type
_entity.pdbx_description
1 polymer ?
#
loop_
_entity_poly.entity_id
_entity_poly.type
_entity_poly.pdbx_seq_one_letter_code
_entity_poly.pdbx_strand_id
1 'polypeptide(L)'
;MQNLTRKIAATPLARAAALPLRLATVARHDARVLKRSGSWLVRSREHSCFTYELEPSNHDHLCWFVSEVTGAPVKQVRAYVREAEEDAELRRTLARGLATSVRSGTCDREVRYGRRVAYYAFVRTLAPAHVVEAGPHRGIASSLIAAALLHNGSGRLTTVDVDPRAGELIQGPYQAVVDQVVGDSVQVLASPRIQERGVDMVLLDTSVSADHEDAELAAVAPALSADALVLSSRSHAWPCLARWSEDQGRRFLHFDDRPRDHWHPGNGFGASFTGRG
;
A
#
# COMPACT_ATOMS: atom_id res chain seq x y z
N MET A 1 36.65 7.54 37.21
CA MET A 1 36.25 7.55 35.77
C MET A 1 35.18 8.58 35.43
N GLN A 2 34.04 8.65 36.14
CA GLN A 2 32.94 9.59 35.81
C GLN A 2 33.32 11.08 35.73
N ASN A 3 34.25 11.55 36.58
CA ASN A 3 34.75 12.94 36.53
C ASN A 3 35.61 13.26 35.31
N LEU A 4 36.30 12.27 34.73
CA LEU A 4 37.13 12.46 33.54
C LEU A 4 36.26 12.47 32.27
N THR A 5 35.26 11.58 32.21
CA THR A 5 34.30 11.51 31.11
C THR A 5 33.48 12.80 30.99
N ARG A 6 33.04 13.39 32.11
CA ARG A 6 32.35 14.68 32.12
C ARG A 6 33.24 15.85 31.66
N LYS A 7 34.51 15.86 32.08
CA LYS A 7 35.47 16.88 31.64
C LYS A 7 35.77 16.79 30.14
N ILE A 8 35.98 15.59 29.61
CA ILE A 8 36.20 15.37 28.17
C ILE A 8 34.96 15.76 27.36
N ALA A 9 33.76 15.43 27.85
CA ALA A 9 32.49 15.79 27.20
C ALA A 9 32.28 17.31 27.05
N ALA A 10 32.88 18.13 27.92
CA ALA A 10 32.82 19.59 27.88
C ALA A 10 33.89 20.23 26.96
N THR A 11 34.71 19.42 26.27
CA THR A 11 35.78 19.91 25.38
C THR A 11 35.47 19.64 23.91
N PRO A 12 36.11 20.36 22.96
CA PRO A 12 36.04 20.04 21.54
C PRO A 12 36.50 18.60 21.20
N LEU A 13 37.33 17.99 22.05
CA LEU A 13 37.82 16.61 21.91
C LEU A 13 36.73 15.55 22.18
N ALA A 14 35.59 15.93 22.78
CA ALA A 14 34.46 15.04 23.00
C ALA A 14 34.00 14.32 21.72
N ARG A 15 34.02 15.03 20.58
CA ARG A 15 33.60 14.49 19.28
C ARG A 15 34.52 13.37 18.81
N ALA A 16 35.84 13.53 18.98
CA ALA A 16 36.83 12.51 18.62
C ALA A 16 36.79 11.34 19.60
N ALA A 17 36.67 11.61 20.90
CA ALA A 17 36.56 10.57 21.93
C ALA A 17 35.29 9.72 21.79
N ALA A 18 34.18 10.31 21.32
CA ALA A 18 32.93 9.59 21.06
C ALA A 18 32.90 8.87 19.70
N LEU A 19 33.87 9.09 18.81
CA LEU A 19 33.87 8.54 17.45
C LEU A 19 33.79 7.01 17.42
N PRO A 20 34.55 6.24 18.23
CA PRO A 20 34.43 4.78 18.23
C PRO A 20 33.04 4.30 18.67
N LEU A 21 32.41 4.97 19.63
CA LEU A 21 31.06 4.62 20.10
C LEU A 21 30.01 4.92 19.03
N ARG A 22 30.12 6.07 18.35
CA ARG A 22 29.25 6.46 17.24
C ARG A 22 29.41 5.50 16.06
N LEU A 23 30.65 5.19 15.70
CA LEU A 23 30.96 4.21 14.65
C LEU A 23 30.39 2.84 15.00
N ALA A 24 30.58 2.35 16.22
CA ALA A 24 30.02 1.08 16.66
C ALA A 24 28.48 1.08 16.63
N THR A 25 27.84 2.21 16.90
CA THR A 25 26.38 2.34 16.85
C THR A 25 25.87 2.24 15.41
N VAL A 26 26.48 2.97 14.48
CA VAL A 26 26.17 2.91 13.04
C VAL A 26 26.48 1.53 12.49
N ALA A 27 27.67 1.00 12.73
CA ALA A 27 28.09 -0.31 12.25
C ALA A 27 27.17 -1.45 12.74
N ARG A 28 26.65 -1.38 13.97
CA ARG A 28 25.66 -2.35 14.47
C ARG A 28 24.33 -2.24 13.74
N HIS A 29 23.89 -1.04 13.39
CA HIS A 29 22.68 -0.85 12.59
C HIS A 29 22.88 -1.45 11.20
N ASP A 30 23.94 -1.05 10.50
CA ASP A 30 24.23 -1.50 9.14
C ASP A 30 24.45 -3.02 9.08
N ALA A 31 25.14 -3.60 10.07
CA ALA A 31 25.33 -5.05 10.14
C ALA A 31 24.00 -5.82 10.25
N ARG A 32 22.99 -5.26 10.95
CA ARG A 32 21.65 -5.87 11.01
C ARG A 32 20.93 -5.77 9.66
N VAL A 33 21.05 -4.63 8.99
CA VAL A 33 20.49 -4.43 7.64
C VAL A 33 21.14 -5.41 6.67
N LEU A 34 22.48 -5.47 6.60
CA LEU A 34 23.22 -6.40 5.75
C LEU A 34 22.85 -7.87 6.03
N LYS A 35 22.67 -8.25 7.30
CA LYS A 35 22.21 -9.59 7.67
C LYS A 35 20.82 -9.89 7.11
N ARG A 36 19.88 -8.94 7.22
CA ARG A 36 18.52 -9.07 6.66
C ARG A 36 18.55 -9.13 5.13
N SER A 37 19.33 -8.25 4.48
CA SER A 37 19.51 -8.24 3.03
C SER A 37 20.08 -9.57 2.53
N GLY A 38 21.13 -10.09 3.17
CA GLY A 38 21.70 -11.39 2.81
C GLY A 38 20.72 -12.54 2.99
N SER A 39 19.93 -12.55 4.08
CA SER A 39 18.88 -13.54 4.27
C SER A 39 17.79 -13.46 3.21
N TRP A 40 17.42 -12.25 2.78
CA TRP A 40 16.39 -12.04 1.78
C TRP A 40 16.86 -12.47 0.38
N LEU A 41 18.09 -12.12 -0.02
CA LEU A 41 18.69 -12.50 -1.31
C LEU A 41 18.71 -14.02 -1.55
N VAL A 42 18.79 -14.81 -0.48
CA VAL A 42 18.81 -16.28 -0.55
C VAL A 42 17.40 -16.87 -0.51
N ARG A 43 16.47 -16.27 0.24
CA ARG A 43 15.16 -16.87 0.53
C ARG A 43 14.04 -16.37 -0.38
N SER A 44 14.10 -15.11 -0.78
CA SER A 44 13.06 -14.48 -1.57
C SER A 44 13.31 -14.66 -3.07
N ARG A 45 12.22 -14.70 -3.82
CA ARG A 45 12.22 -14.68 -5.29
C ARG A 45 11.80 -13.33 -5.85
N GLU A 46 11.39 -12.42 -4.98
CA GLU A 46 10.87 -11.12 -5.36
C GLU A 46 12.00 -10.23 -5.89
N HIS A 47 11.73 -9.54 -6.99
CA HIS A 47 12.62 -8.50 -7.53
C HIS A 47 11.89 -7.18 -7.76
N SER A 48 10.56 -7.18 -7.56
CA SER A 48 9.66 -6.04 -7.59
C SER A 48 8.49 -6.31 -6.63
N CYS A 49 7.76 -5.25 -6.26
CA CYS A 49 6.52 -5.33 -5.47
C CYS A 49 6.64 -6.18 -4.19
N PHE A 50 7.63 -5.86 -3.34
CA PHE A 50 7.97 -6.67 -2.17
C PHE A 50 6.78 -6.92 -1.23
N THR A 51 6.74 -8.13 -0.66
CA THR A 51 5.77 -8.54 0.36
C THR A 51 6.43 -8.72 1.72
N TYR A 52 5.81 -8.17 2.75
CA TYR A 52 6.30 -8.23 4.12
C TYR A 52 5.15 -8.02 5.10
N GLU A 53 5.41 -8.43 6.33
CA GLU A 53 4.56 -8.09 7.47
C GLU A 53 4.91 -6.69 7.96
N LEU A 54 3.97 -5.98 8.60
CA LEU A 54 4.27 -4.73 9.28
C LEU A 54 4.76 -4.99 10.70
N GLU A 55 5.56 -4.06 11.24
CA GLU A 55 5.83 -4.03 12.68
C GLU A 55 4.51 -3.90 13.47
N PRO A 56 4.35 -4.56 14.63
CA PRO A 56 3.08 -4.53 15.37
C PRO A 56 2.56 -3.12 15.70
N SER A 57 3.44 -2.17 16.03
CA SER A 57 3.06 -0.77 16.26
C SER A 57 2.65 -0.07 14.97
N ASN A 58 3.30 -0.37 13.85
CA ASN A 58 2.96 0.21 12.56
C ASN A 58 1.63 -0.34 12.02
N HIS A 59 1.34 -1.61 12.31
CA HIS A 59 0.03 -2.20 12.07
C HIS A 59 -1.09 -1.49 12.87
N ASP A 60 -0.84 -1.13 14.14
CA ASP A 60 -1.82 -0.34 14.91
C ASP A 60 -1.99 1.07 14.35
N HIS A 61 -0.89 1.72 13.94
CA HIS A 61 -0.95 3.03 13.27
C HIS A 61 -1.74 2.96 11.95
N LEU A 62 -1.64 1.86 11.20
CA LEU A 62 -2.43 1.66 9.98
C LEU A 62 -3.93 1.67 10.29
N CYS A 63 -4.33 1.04 11.40
CA CYS A 63 -5.72 1.04 11.84
C CYS A 63 -6.20 2.45 12.22
N TRP A 64 -5.37 3.23 12.91
CA TRP A 64 -5.69 4.63 13.22
C TRP A 64 -5.76 5.50 11.97
N PHE A 65 -4.86 5.29 11.01
CA PHE A 65 -4.87 5.98 9.73
C PHE A 65 -6.18 5.72 8.97
N VAL A 66 -6.57 4.45 8.82
CA VAL A 66 -7.85 4.10 8.17
C VAL A 66 -9.04 4.67 8.95
N SER A 67 -9.00 4.64 10.28
CA SER A 67 -10.04 5.21 11.15
C SER A 67 -10.23 6.70 10.90
N GLU A 68 -9.14 7.48 10.85
CA GLU A 68 -9.19 8.91 10.58
C GLU A 68 -9.70 9.22 9.17
N VAL A 69 -9.20 8.51 8.15
CA VAL A 69 -9.59 8.73 6.74
C VAL A 69 -11.06 8.41 6.50
N THR A 70 -11.60 7.39 7.18
CA THR A 70 -12.98 6.92 6.95
C THR A 70 -14.00 7.46 7.95
N GLY A 71 -13.56 7.99 9.09
CA GLY A 71 -14.40 8.36 10.23
C GLY A 71 -14.92 7.16 11.05
N ALA A 72 -14.57 5.92 10.70
CA ALA A 72 -15.04 4.74 11.43
C ALA A 72 -14.27 4.52 12.73
N PRO A 73 -14.89 3.96 13.78
CA PRO A 73 -14.19 3.65 15.03
C PRO A 73 -13.02 2.70 14.82
N VAL A 74 -11.84 3.03 15.36
CA VAL A 74 -10.63 2.20 15.23
C VAL A 74 -10.82 0.74 15.64
N LYS A 75 -11.73 0.46 16.59
CA LYS A 75 -12.08 -0.90 17.00
C LYS A 75 -12.70 -1.71 15.85
N GLN A 76 -13.56 -1.08 15.07
CA GLN A 76 -14.18 -1.70 13.88
C GLN A 76 -13.13 -1.90 12.79
N VAL A 77 -12.28 -0.91 12.54
CA VAL A 77 -11.18 -1.02 11.58
C VAL A 77 -10.25 -2.19 11.93
N ARG A 78 -9.84 -2.33 13.20
CA ARG A 78 -9.04 -3.48 13.66
C ARG A 78 -9.73 -4.82 13.42
N ALA A 79 -11.05 -4.87 13.52
CA ALA A 79 -11.81 -6.08 13.22
C ALA A 79 -11.77 -6.41 11.72
N TYR A 80 -11.91 -5.42 10.83
CA TYR A 80 -11.81 -5.65 9.38
C TYR A 80 -10.39 -6.02 8.93
N VAL A 81 -9.36 -5.43 9.53
CA VAL A 81 -7.97 -5.82 9.25
C VAL A 81 -7.74 -7.28 9.66
N ARG A 82 -8.21 -7.68 10.85
CA ARG A 82 -8.17 -9.07 11.29
C ARG A 82 -8.98 -10.00 10.39
N GLU A 83 -10.16 -9.58 9.94
CA GLU A 83 -11.01 -10.33 9.00
C GLU A 83 -10.22 -10.72 7.74
N ALA A 84 -9.50 -9.77 7.13
CA ALA A 84 -8.63 -10.03 5.99
C ALA A 84 -7.43 -10.93 6.33
N GLU A 85 -6.79 -10.71 7.48
CA GLU A 85 -5.65 -11.52 7.92
C GLU A 85 -6.05 -12.95 8.30
N GLU A 86 -7.29 -13.20 8.72
CA GLU A 86 -7.75 -14.53 9.12
C GLU A 86 -8.50 -15.26 7.98
N ASP A 87 -8.65 -14.63 6.81
CA ASP A 87 -9.30 -15.22 5.64
C ASP A 87 -8.48 -16.37 5.02
N ALA A 88 -8.80 -17.59 5.46
CA ALA A 88 -8.16 -18.81 4.98
C ALA A 88 -8.51 -19.17 3.53
N GLU A 89 -9.64 -18.69 2.99
CA GLU A 89 -10.00 -18.94 1.60
C GLU A 89 -9.21 -18.04 0.65
N LEU A 90 -9.14 -16.74 0.95
CA LEU A 90 -8.31 -15.80 0.20
C LEU A 90 -6.85 -16.24 0.18
N ARG A 91 -6.29 -16.58 1.34
CA ARG A 91 -4.91 -17.09 1.43
C ARG A 91 -4.67 -18.34 0.59
N ARG A 92 -5.58 -19.32 0.63
CA ARG A 92 -5.48 -20.53 -0.20
C ARG A 92 -5.58 -20.22 -1.69
N THR A 93 -6.44 -19.30 -2.10
CA THR A 93 -6.59 -18.91 -3.49
C THR A 93 -5.36 -18.18 -4.01
N LEU A 94 -4.82 -17.22 -3.24
CA LEU A 94 -3.56 -16.54 -3.59
C LEU A 94 -2.39 -17.52 -3.66
N ALA A 95 -2.24 -18.42 -2.68
CA ALA A 95 -1.16 -19.41 -2.66
C ALA A 95 -1.25 -20.37 -3.87
N ARG A 96 -2.46 -20.81 -4.25
CA ARG A 96 -2.67 -21.60 -5.46
C ARG A 96 -2.29 -20.81 -6.71
N GLY A 97 -2.77 -19.57 -6.83
CA GLY A 97 -2.46 -18.71 -7.97
C GLY A 97 -0.96 -18.46 -8.14
N LEU A 98 -0.24 -18.23 -7.03
CA LEU A 98 1.22 -18.11 -7.03
C LEU A 98 1.92 -19.40 -7.44
N ALA A 99 1.43 -20.56 -6.99
CA ALA A 99 2.03 -21.86 -7.32
C ALA A 99 1.83 -22.23 -8.80
N THR A 100 0.70 -21.86 -9.40
CA THR A 100 0.37 -22.17 -10.80
C THR A 100 0.78 -21.08 -11.79
N SER A 101 1.17 -19.90 -11.30
CA SER A 101 1.58 -18.80 -12.17
C SER A 101 2.85 -19.14 -12.96
N VAL A 102 2.86 -18.77 -14.25
CA VAL A 102 4.06 -18.79 -15.09
C VAL A 102 5.17 -17.87 -14.56
N ARG A 103 4.79 -16.89 -13.72
CA ARG A 103 5.68 -15.95 -13.02
C ARG A 103 5.98 -16.38 -11.57
N SER A 104 5.78 -17.66 -11.21
CA SER A 104 6.04 -18.21 -9.86
C SER A 104 7.52 -18.19 -9.43
N GLY A 105 8.43 -18.04 -10.41
CA GLY A 105 9.87 -17.87 -10.17
C GLY A 105 10.27 -16.50 -9.64
N THR A 106 9.35 -15.53 -9.64
CA THR A 106 9.63 -14.13 -9.30
C THR A 106 8.76 -13.58 -8.15
N CYS A 107 8.21 -14.49 -7.34
CA CYS A 107 7.42 -14.17 -6.16
C CYS A 107 7.60 -15.23 -5.08
N ASP A 108 7.49 -14.83 -3.83
CA ASP A 108 7.45 -15.78 -2.72
C ASP A 108 6.17 -16.61 -2.76
N ARG A 109 6.19 -17.79 -2.11
CA ARG A 109 5.04 -18.71 -2.05
C ARG A 109 3.94 -18.26 -1.09
N GLU A 110 4.29 -17.36 -0.18
CA GLU A 110 3.41 -16.85 0.86
C GLU A 110 3.19 -15.36 0.62
N VAL A 111 1.93 -14.94 0.53
CA VAL A 111 1.59 -13.52 0.42
C VAL A 111 1.54 -12.91 1.81
N ARG A 112 2.34 -11.87 2.00
CA ARG A 112 2.26 -10.99 3.17
C ARG A 112 1.64 -9.66 2.73
N TYR A 113 0.54 -9.27 3.36
CA TYR A 113 -0.27 -8.16 2.86
C TYR A 113 0.39 -6.79 3.09
N GLY A 114 1.13 -6.63 4.18
CA GLY A 114 1.73 -5.35 4.56
C GLY A 114 0.65 -4.26 4.63
N ARG A 115 0.92 -3.10 4.03
CA ARG A 115 -0.06 -1.99 3.96
C ARG A 115 -1.33 -2.31 3.18
N ARG A 116 -1.31 -3.29 2.27
CA ARG A 116 -2.44 -3.58 1.36
C ARG A 116 -3.69 -4.06 2.11
N VAL A 117 -3.53 -4.55 3.34
CA VAL A 117 -4.66 -4.90 4.22
C VAL A 117 -5.55 -3.68 4.53
N ALA A 118 -5.00 -2.46 4.46
CA ALA A 118 -5.80 -1.25 4.59
C ALA A 118 -6.82 -1.09 3.47
N TYR A 119 -6.52 -1.54 2.25
CA TYR A 119 -7.46 -1.45 1.12
C TYR A 119 -8.72 -2.29 1.39
N TYR A 120 -8.56 -3.47 1.98
CA TYR A 120 -9.68 -4.27 2.48
C TYR A 120 -10.50 -3.49 3.51
N ALA A 121 -9.83 -2.91 4.52
CA ALA A 121 -10.49 -2.17 5.58
C ALA A 121 -11.22 -0.91 5.06
N PHE A 122 -10.65 -0.19 4.09
CA PHE A 122 -11.31 0.94 3.41
C PHE A 122 -12.59 0.48 2.73
N VAL A 123 -12.53 -0.59 1.94
CA VAL A 123 -13.71 -1.11 1.22
C VAL A 123 -14.78 -1.62 2.18
N ARG A 124 -14.41 -2.35 3.23
CA ARG A 124 -15.37 -2.81 4.27
C ARG A 124 -16.01 -1.67 5.04
N THR A 125 -15.30 -0.57 5.22
CA THR A 125 -15.79 0.59 5.96
C THR A 125 -16.67 1.48 5.11
N LEU A 126 -16.23 1.77 3.88
CA LEU A 126 -16.88 2.74 2.98
C LEU A 126 -17.99 2.10 2.15
N ALA A 127 -17.98 0.77 1.98
CA ALA A 127 -18.89 0.04 1.10
C ALA A 127 -19.05 0.68 -0.28
N PRO A 128 -17.96 0.96 -1.01
CA PRO A 128 -18.01 1.67 -2.29
C PRO A 128 -18.79 0.87 -3.34
N ALA A 129 -19.60 1.55 -4.14
CA ALA A 129 -20.30 0.93 -5.26
C ALA A 129 -19.35 0.67 -6.44
N HIS A 130 -18.33 1.51 -6.60
CA HIS A 130 -17.30 1.31 -7.62
C HIS A 130 -15.90 1.69 -7.10
N VAL A 131 -14.99 0.72 -7.19
CA VAL A 131 -13.55 0.88 -6.94
C VAL A 131 -12.81 0.80 -8.27
N VAL A 132 -11.81 1.67 -8.47
CA VAL A 132 -10.89 1.57 -9.61
C VAL A 132 -9.46 1.38 -9.10
N GLU A 133 -8.71 0.44 -9.67
CA GLU A 133 -7.29 0.24 -9.39
C GLU A 133 -6.49 0.35 -10.68
N ALA A 134 -5.57 1.31 -10.74
CA ALA A 134 -4.60 1.44 -11.82
C ALA A 134 -3.28 0.80 -11.38
N GLY A 135 -2.79 -0.16 -12.17
CA GLY A 135 -1.57 -0.90 -11.87
C GLY A 135 -1.75 -2.04 -10.85
N PRO A 136 -2.70 -2.98 -11.03
CA PRO A 136 -2.90 -4.12 -10.11
C PRO A 136 -1.68 -5.06 -10.00
N HIS A 137 -0.70 -4.97 -10.91
CA HIS A 137 0.46 -5.85 -10.98
C HIS A 137 0.06 -7.33 -10.96
N ARG A 138 0.29 -8.07 -9.86
CA ARG A 138 -0.15 -9.47 -9.74
C ARG A 138 -1.59 -9.63 -9.27
N GLY A 139 -2.20 -8.60 -8.70
CA GLY A 139 -3.58 -8.61 -8.20
C GLY A 139 -3.72 -8.93 -6.71
N ILE A 140 -2.69 -8.73 -5.88
CA ILE A 140 -2.79 -8.96 -4.43
C ILE A 140 -3.75 -7.95 -3.79
N ALA A 141 -3.55 -6.65 -4.09
CA ALA A 141 -4.43 -5.59 -3.62
C ALA A 141 -5.84 -5.75 -4.20
N SER A 142 -5.95 -6.01 -5.50
CA SER A 142 -7.21 -6.33 -6.17
C SER A 142 -7.99 -7.47 -5.51
N SER A 143 -7.30 -8.55 -5.11
CA SER A 143 -7.94 -9.70 -4.47
C SER A 143 -8.46 -9.37 -3.07
N LEU A 144 -7.73 -8.54 -2.31
CA LEU A 144 -8.19 -8.01 -1.02
C LEU A 144 -9.43 -7.12 -1.20
N ILE A 145 -9.39 -6.20 -2.17
CA ILE A 145 -10.54 -5.33 -2.49
C ILE A 145 -11.75 -6.19 -2.90
N ALA A 146 -11.56 -7.17 -3.79
CA ALA A 146 -12.61 -8.07 -4.24
C ALA A 146 -13.21 -8.89 -3.09
N ALA A 147 -12.38 -9.42 -2.19
CA ALA A 147 -12.85 -10.11 -0.99
C ALA A 147 -13.72 -9.19 -0.12
N ALA A 148 -13.29 -7.96 0.12
CA ALA A 148 -14.06 -6.98 0.89
C ALA A 148 -15.40 -6.62 0.22
N LEU A 149 -15.44 -6.48 -1.11
CA LEU A 149 -16.68 -6.25 -1.87
C LEU A 149 -17.66 -7.43 -1.74
N LEU A 150 -17.17 -8.66 -1.82
CA LEU A 150 -17.99 -9.86 -1.61
C LEU A 150 -18.55 -9.90 -0.18
N HIS A 151 -17.76 -9.54 0.83
CA HIS A 151 -18.23 -9.43 2.21
C HIS A 151 -19.27 -8.31 2.42
N ASN A 152 -19.17 -7.21 1.67
CA ASN A 152 -20.20 -6.17 1.65
C ASN A 152 -21.48 -6.63 0.93
N GLY A 153 -21.39 -7.65 0.07
CA GLY A 153 -22.48 -8.12 -0.78
C GLY A 153 -22.81 -7.19 -1.94
N SER A 154 -21.95 -6.19 -2.22
CA SER A 154 -22.19 -5.18 -3.25
C SER A 154 -20.89 -4.52 -3.73
N GLY A 155 -21.02 -3.76 -4.82
CA GLY A 155 -19.94 -3.02 -5.47
C GLY A 155 -19.19 -3.84 -6.52
N ARG A 156 -18.38 -3.14 -7.35
CA ARG A 156 -17.42 -3.79 -8.25
C ARG A 156 -16.08 -3.08 -8.25
N LEU A 157 -15.05 -3.81 -8.62
CA LEU A 157 -13.70 -3.32 -8.85
C LEU A 157 -13.42 -3.32 -10.36
N THR A 158 -12.98 -2.19 -10.91
CA THR A 158 -12.36 -2.15 -12.24
C THR A 158 -10.84 -2.06 -12.07
N THR A 159 -10.08 -2.99 -12.64
CA THR A 159 -8.61 -2.91 -12.66
C THR A 159 -8.12 -2.55 -14.06
N VAL A 160 -7.13 -1.67 -14.16
CA VAL A 160 -6.48 -1.34 -15.44
C VAL A 160 -4.97 -1.51 -15.38
N ASP A 161 -4.42 -2.18 -16.39
CA ASP A 161 -2.98 -2.31 -16.61
C ASP A 161 -2.65 -2.41 -18.11
N VAL A 162 -1.46 -1.99 -18.51
CA VAL A 162 -0.95 -2.18 -19.87
C VAL A 162 -0.46 -3.62 -20.09
N ASP A 163 -0.04 -4.33 -19.04
CA ASP A 163 0.32 -5.75 -19.11
C ASP A 163 -0.96 -6.62 -19.10
N PRO A 164 -1.26 -7.37 -20.18
CA PRO A 164 -2.41 -8.26 -20.20
C PRO A 164 -2.33 -9.42 -19.19
N ARG A 165 -1.17 -9.63 -18.56
CA ARG A 165 -0.98 -10.62 -17.49
C ARG A 165 -1.19 -10.03 -16.10
N ALA A 166 -1.54 -8.75 -16.00
CA ALA A 166 -1.78 -8.12 -14.71
C ALA A 166 -3.04 -8.71 -14.04
N GLY A 167 -3.04 -8.74 -12.71
CA GLY A 167 -4.15 -9.32 -11.94
C GLY A 167 -4.25 -10.84 -12.01
N GLU A 168 -3.19 -11.57 -12.38
CA GLU A 168 -3.20 -13.05 -12.50
C GLU A 168 -3.66 -13.79 -11.23
N LEU A 169 -3.54 -13.16 -10.05
CA LEU A 169 -3.95 -13.73 -8.76
C LEU A 169 -5.44 -13.48 -8.43
N ILE A 170 -6.14 -12.67 -9.24
CA ILE A 170 -7.58 -12.47 -9.12
C ILE A 170 -8.26 -13.74 -9.66
N GLN A 171 -8.54 -14.68 -8.76
CA GLN A 171 -9.00 -16.03 -9.09
C GLN A 171 -10.20 -16.46 -8.25
N GLY A 172 -10.87 -17.53 -8.66
CA GLY A 172 -11.98 -18.12 -7.90
C GLY A 172 -13.15 -17.14 -7.73
N PRO A 173 -13.78 -17.07 -6.53
CA PRO A 173 -14.97 -16.24 -6.33
C PRO A 173 -14.69 -14.75 -6.52
N TYR A 174 -13.44 -14.30 -6.33
CA TYR A 174 -13.06 -12.89 -6.41
C TYR A 174 -13.24 -12.31 -7.81
N GLN A 175 -13.14 -13.12 -8.88
CA GLN A 175 -13.36 -12.67 -10.25
C GLN A 175 -14.79 -12.16 -10.50
N ALA A 176 -15.77 -12.62 -9.72
CA ALA A 176 -17.18 -12.29 -9.93
C ALA A 176 -17.50 -10.79 -9.74
N VAL A 177 -16.63 -10.05 -9.04
CA VAL A 177 -16.79 -8.62 -8.77
C VAL A 177 -15.70 -7.76 -9.43
N VAL A 178 -14.84 -8.36 -10.27
CA VAL A 178 -13.73 -7.65 -10.92
C VAL A 178 -13.91 -7.57 -12.43
N ASP A 179 -13.90 -6.34 -12.94
CA ASP A 179 -13.79 -6.01 -14.35
C ASP A 179 -12.32 -5.71 -14.70
N GLN A 180 -11.63 -6.62 -15.39
CA GLN A 180 -10.24 -6.38 -15.83
C GLN A 180 -10.20 -5.69 -17.19
N VAL A 181 -9.44 -4.59 -17.29
CA VAL A 181 -9.26 -3.80 -18.51
C VAL A 181 -7.78 -3.75 -18.85
N VAL A 182 -7.44 -4.10 -20.09
CA VAL A 182 -6.07 -3.94 -20.61
C VAL A 182 -5.99 -2.63 -21.38
N GLY A 183 -5.12 -1.72 -20.95
CA GLY A 183 -4.98 -0.41 -21.57
C GLY A 183 -4.17 0.58 -20.75
N ASP A 184 -3.95 1.76 -21.33
CA ASP A 184 -3.37 2.89 -20.62
C ASP A 184 -4.35 3.41 -19.54
N SER A 185 -3.86 3.59 -18.32
CA SER A 185 -4.69 3.97 -17.18
C SER A 185 -5.30 5.36 -17.32
N VAL A 186 -4.57 6.34 -17.86
CA VAL A 186 -5.10 7.70 -18.09
C VAL A 186 -6.27 7.64 -19.06
N GLN A 187 -6.13 6.89 -20.16
CA GLN A 187 -7.21 6.71 -21.14
C GLN A 187 -8.42 5.98 -20.56
N VAL A 188 -8.20 4.92 -19.78
CA VAL A 188 -9.30 4.15 -19.18
C VAL A 188 -10.03 4.98 -18.13
N LEU A 189 -9.31 5.72 -17.28
CA LEU A 189 -9.89 6.63 -16.29
C LEU A 189 -10.73 7.73 -16.95
N ALA A 190 -10.28 8.27 -18.09
CA ALA A 190 -11.01 9.26 -18.87
C ALA A 190 -12.17 8.67 -19.71
N SER A 191 -12.33 7.34 -19.77
CA SER A 191 -13.29 6.71 -20.66
C SER A 191 -14.75 6.93 -20.21
N PRO A 192 -15.72 6.99 -21.15
CA PRO A 192 -17.14 7.12 -20.81
C PRO A 192 -17.63 6.07 -19.81
N ARG A 193 -17.11 4.85 -19.90
CA ARG A 193 -17.42 3.75 -18.98
C ARG A 193 -17.13 4.10 -17.52
N ILE A 194 -16.00 4.76 -17.25
CA ILE A 194 -15.63 5.17 -15.88
C ILE A 194 -16.41 6.43 -15.49
N GLN A 195 -16.49 7.41 -16.39
CA GLN A 195 -17.12 8.70 -16.14
C GLN A 195 -18.63 8.57 -15.84
N GLU A 196 -19.36 7.78 -16.62
CA GLU A 196 -20.81 7.58 -16.43
C GLU A 196 -21.14 6.76 -15.18
N ARG A 197 -20.22 5.86 -14.78
CA ARG A 197 -20.43 4.98 -13.63
C ARG A 197 -20.17 5.68 -12.30
N GLY A 198 -19.28 6.68 -12.30
CA GLY A 198 -18.76 7.29 -11.08
C GLY A 198 -17.77 6.39 -10.33
N VAL A 199 -16.97 6.97 -9.44
CA VAL A 199 -15.89 6.29 -8.70
C VAL A 199 -15.93 6.73 -7.24
N ASP A 200 -16.14 5.76 -6.34
CA ASP A 200 -16.16 6.01 -4.88
C ASP A 200 -14.81 5.77 -4.22
N MET A 201 -13.95 4.98 -4.86
CA MET A 201 -12.58 4.76 -4.41
C MET A 201 -11.69 4.51 -5.61
N VAL A 202 -10.55 5.18 -5.68
CA VAL A 202 -9.51 4.93 -6.69
C VAL A 202 -8.16 4.68 -6.01
N LEU A 203 -7.45 3.67 -6.50
CA LEU A 203 -6.08 3.35 -6.11
C LEU A 203 -5.16 3.53 -7.32
N LEU A 204 -4.28 4.52 -7.25
CA LEU A 204 -3.20 4.74 -8.20
C LEU A 204 -1.95 4.00 -7.71
N ASP A 205 -1.70 2.82 -8.26
CA ASP A 205 -0.52 1.98 -7.99
C ASP A 205 0.36 1.81 -9.24
N THR A 206 0.37 2.81 -10.11
CA THR A 206 1.28 2.87 -11.26
C THR A 206 2.65 3.40 -10.83
N SER A 207 3.72 2.87 -11.43
CA SER A 207 5.09 3.29 -11.16
C SER A 207 5.75 3.84 -12.42
N VAL A 208 5.12 4.84 -13.05
CA VAL A 208 5.58 5.45 -14.31
C VAL A 208 6.36 6.74 -14.06
N SER A 209 5.68 7.82 -13.69
CA SER A 209 6.28 9.12 -13.37
C SER A 209 5.31 10.00 -12.57
N ALA A 210 5.81 11.09 -11.99
CA ALA A 210 4.97 12.10 -11.35
C ALA A 210 3.95 12.71 -12.33
N ASP A 211 4.40 13.07 -13.55
CA ASP A 211 3.52 13.60 -14.60
C ASP A 211 2.40 12.61 -14.98
N HIS A 212 2.69 11.30 -14.94
CA HIS A 212 1.68 10.26 -15.18
C HIS A 212 0.65 10.21 -14.06
N GLU A 213 1.08 10.27 -12.79
CA GLU A 213 0.15 10.33 -11.65
C GLU A 213 -0.73 11.60 -11.71
N ASP A 214 -0.17 12.76 -12.05
CA ASP A 214 -0.94 14.00 -12.25
C ASP A 214 -1.97 13.84 -13.39
N ALA A 215 -1.62 13.14 -14.47
CA ALA A 215 -2.54 12.85 -15.57
C ALA A 215 -3.66 11.87 -15.15
N GLU A 216 -3.35 10.84 -14.34
CA GLU A 216 -4.34 9.92 -13.78
C GLU A 216 -5.31 10.65 -12.85
N LEU A 217 -4.80 11.52 -11.98
CA LEU A 217 -5.60 12.36 -11.08
C LEU A 217 -6.54 13.28 -11.86
N ALA A 218 -6.03 13.94 -12.91
CA ALA A 218 -6.84 14.78 -13.78
C ALA A 218 -7.91 14.00 -14.54
N ALA A 219 -7.58 12.79 -15.01
CA ALA A 219 -8.50 11.94 -15.77
C ALA A 219 -9.66 11.39 -14.90
N VAL A 220 -9.37 10.98 -13.66
CA VAL A 220 -10.40 10.42 -12.78
C VAL A 220 -11.25 11.47 -12.08
N ALA A 221 -10.73 12.70 -11.89
CA ALA A 221 -11.37 13.75 -11.10
C ALA A 221 -12.86 13.99 -11.45
N PRO A 222 -13.29 14.06 -12.73
CA PRO A 222 -14.70 14.31 -13.05
C PRO A 222 -15.62 13.12 -12.74
N ALA A 223 -15.08 11.90 -12.57
CA ALA A 223 -15.83 10.70 -12.21
C ALA A 223 -15.92 10.49 -10.69
N LEU A 224 -15.15 11.22 -9.88
CA LEU A 224 -15.13 11.02 -8.43
C LEU A 224 -16.48 11.41 -7.83
N SER A 225 -17.03 10.51 -7.00
CA SER A 225 -18.18 10.86 -6.16
C SER A 225 -17.77 11.89 -5.09
N ALA A 226 -18.77 12.57 -4.51
CA ALA A 226 -18.52 13.65 -3.55
C ALA A 226 -17.62 13.22 -2.38
N ASP A 227 -17.81 11.99 -1.90
CA ASP A 227 -17.05 11.42 -0.77
C ASP A 227 -16.01 10.38 -1.19
N ALA A 228 -15.55 10.46 -2.44
CA ALA A 228 -14.62 9.48 -2.98
C ALA A 228 -13.29 9.44 -2.19
N LEU A 229 -12.71 8.25 -2.08
CA LEU A 229 -11.36 8.07 -1.53
C LEU A 229 -10.36 7.93 -2.67
N VAL A 230 -9.34 8.79 -2.73
CA VAL A 230 -8.25 8.69 -3.70
C VAL A 230 -6.98 8.26 -2.98
N LEU A 231 -6.40 7.13 -3.37
CA LEU A 231 -5.18 6.57 -2.81
C LEU A 231 -4.06 6.58 -3.84
N SER A 232 -2.82 6.82 -3.40
CA SER A 232 -1.62 6.72 -4.24
C SER A 232 -0.51 5.96 -3.50
N SER A 233 0.04 4.93 -4.15
CA SER A 233 1.17 4.16 -3.60
C SER A 233 2.50 4.89 -3.73
N ARG A 234 2.54 5.99 -4.48
CA ARG A 234 3.73 6.77 -4.82
C ARG A 234 3.85 8.08 -4.06
N SER A 235 2.93 8.38 -3.13
CA SER A 235 2.95 9.61 -2.32
C SER A 235 4.20 9.80 -1.43
N HIS A 236 4.99 8.75 -1.20
CA HIS A 236 6.31 8.87 -0.56
C HIS A 236 7.40 9.44 -1.46
N ALA A 237 7.23 9.29 -2.78
CA ALA A 237 8.18 9.72 -3.79
C ALA A 237 7.73 11.03 -4.43
N TRP A 238 6.42 11.20 -4.67
CA TRP A 238 5.88 12.31 -5.43
C TRP A 238 4.82 13.08 -4.63
N PRO A 239 4.79 14.41 -4.73
CA PRO A 239 3.82 15.24 -4.03
C PRO A 239 2.48 15.37 -4.77
N CYS A 240 2.28 14.66 -5.90
CA CYS A 240 1.14 14.77 -6.80
C CYS A 240 -0.19 14.72 -6.06
N LEU A 241 -0.49 13.61 -5.37
CA LEU A 241 -1.72 13.47 -4.60
C LEU A 241 -1.89 14.55 -3.51
N ALA A 242 -0.82 14.94 -2.83
CA ALA A 242 -0.89 15.95 -1.76
C ALA A 242 -1.23 17.33 -2.31
N ARG A 243 -0.56 17.76 -3.40
CA ARG A 243 -0.85 19.03 -4.09
C ARG A 243 -2.24 19.03 -4.69
N TRP A 244 -2.61 17.95 -5.38
CA TRP A 244 -3.94 17.79 -5.92
C TRP A 244 -5.01 17.85 -4.82
N SER A 245 -4.75 17.26 -3.65
CA SER A 245 -5.68 17.36 -2.51
C SER A 245 -5.88 18.81 -2.06
N GLU A 246 -4.79 19.58 -1.94
CA GLU A 246 -4.84 21.00 -1.58
C GLU A 246 -5.65 21.80 -2.62
N ASP A 247 -5.35 21.61 -3.91
CA ASP A 247 -6.03 22.28 -5.02
C ASP A 247 -7.53 21.96 -5.08
N GLN A 248 -7.91 20.73 -4.70
CA GLN A 248 -9.31 20.29 -4.65
C GLN A 248 -9.99 20.59 -3.30
N GLY A 249 -9.31 21.24 -2.34
CA GLY A 249 -9.87 21.51 -1.01
C GLY A 249 -10.14 20.25 -0.17
N ARG A 250 -9.42 19.16 -0.45
CA ARG A 250 -9.52 17.85 0.22
C ARG A 250 -8.50 17.75 1.35
N ARG A 251 -8.71 16.81 2.27
CA ARG A 251 -7.72 16.44 3.28
C ARG A 251 -6.74 15.43 2.71
N PHE A 252 -5.50 15.47 3.17
CA PHE A 252 -4.46 14.52 2.81
C PHE A 252 -3.80 13.94 4.06
N LEU A 253 -3.59 12.63 4.08
CA LEU A 253 -2.77 11.94 5.06
C LEU A 253 -1.82 10.97 4.38
N HIS A 254 -0.63 10.81 4.93
CA HIS A 254 0.35 9.80 4.52
C HIS A 254 0.52 8.74 5.60
N PHE A 255 0.59 7.47 5.19
CA PHE A 255 0.99 6.37 6.05
C PHE A 255 2.33 5.81 5.59
N ASP A 256 3.34 5.86 6.45
CA ASP A 256 4.63 5.19 6.25
C ASP A 256 4.58 3.75 6.77
N ASP A 257 4.87 2.78 5.92
CA ASP A 257 5.02 1.40 6.34
C ASP A 257 6.40 1.15 6.97
N ARG A 258 6.42 0.24 7.95
CA ARG A 258 7.61 -0.25 8.62
C ARG A 258 7.64 -1.76 8.49
N PRO A 259 8.34 -2.29 7.47
CA PRO A 259 8.44 -3.73 7.25
C PRO A 259 9.11 -4.46 8.42
N ARG A 260 8.45 -5.49 8.94
CA ARG A 260 9.00 -6.38 9.96
C ARG A 260 9.99 -7.35 9.32
N ASP A 261 11.21 -7.39 9.87
CA ASP A 261 12.28 -8.32 9.49
C ASP A 261 12.62 -8.35 7.99
N HIS A 262 12.44 -7.21 7.33
CA HIS A 262 12.75 -7.02 5.92
C HIS A 262 13.90 -6.00 5.74
N TRP A 263 14.62 -6.07 4.62
CA TRP A 263 15.70 -5.12 4.31
C TRP A 263 15.16 -3.80 3.74
N HIS A 264 14.10 -3.90 2.93
CA HIS A 264 13.42 -2.75 2.34
C HIS A 264 12.88 -1.83 3.45
N PRO A 265 13.10 -0.51 3.37
CA PRO A 265 12.75 0.42 4.45
C PRO A 265 11.24 0.66 4.57
N GLY A 266 10.50 0.41 3.50
CA GLY A 266 9.10 0.83 3.37
C GLY A 266 8.94 1.93 2.31
N ASN A 267 7.74 2.06 1.75
CA ASN A 267 7.32 3.11 0.84
C ASN A 267 6.04 3.83 1.29
N GLY A 268 5.17 3.23 2.11
CA GLY A 268 3.91 3.89 2.49
C GLY A 268 2.92 4.13 1.35
N PHE A 269 1.88 4.92 1.63
CA PHE A 269 0.89 5.40 0.66
C PHE A 269 0.14 6.64 1.18
N GLY A 270 -0.37 7.46 0.27
CA GLY A 270 -1.18 8.63 0.58
C GLY A 270 -2.67 8.36 0.42
N ALA A 271 -3.48 9.11 1.17
CA ALA A 271 -4.92 9.13 1.08
C ALA A 271 -5.44 10.57 0.98
N SER A 272 -6.27 10.84 -0.03
CA SER A 272 -7.01 12.07 -0.21
C SER A 272 -8.50 11.83 -0.06
N PHE A 273 -9.15 12.62 0.80
CA PHE A 273 -10.52 12.39 1.23
C PHE A 273 -11.22 13.70 1.59
N THR A 274 -12.54 13.73 1.45
CA THR A 274 -13.36 14.79 2.03
C THR A 274 -13.49 14.48 3.52
N GLY A 275 -13.05 15.40 4.39
CA GLY A 275 -13.10 15.16 5.83
C GLY A 275 -14.54 14.85 6.26
N ARG A 276 -14.79 13.64 6.74
CA ARG A 276 -16.11 13.25 7.27
C ARG A 276 -16.23 13.84 8.68
N GLY A 277 -17.14 14.80 8.84
CA GLY A 277 -17.46 15.44 10.12
C GLY A 277 -18.23 14.53 11.07
#